data_AF-A0A0G4I0B5-F1
#
_entry.id   AF-A0A0G4I0B5-F1
#
_cell.length_a   1.000
_cell.length_b   1.000
_cell.length_c   1.000
_cell.angle_alpha   90.00
_cell.angle_beta   90.00
_cell.angle_gamma   90.00
#
_symmetry.space_group_name_H-M   'P 1'
#
loop_
_entity.id
_entity.type
_entity.pdbx_description
1 polymer ?
#
loop_
_entity_poly.entity_id
_entity_poly.type
_entity_poly.pdbx_seq_one_letter_code
_entity_poly.pdbx_strand_id
1 'polypeptide(L)'
;MNPSTSSNLKFTSDEPPQRQQVNSSEDYLELLQLWAKEYASYAGLRKLKGAIEVSLFLMDKALQRGTVSLASNPQHVLPVRQAGEELADFKDRLCDWTEKFLQTLSGDNMQLSPDLQKETAWVTFEFFVTLITEITLVGVALSLSFKEKYLAYKELLADLKSRSLEPADFVVGVKFWSLLPEEIKALTRTKPKKQVGGTGDPVSVKHSWKYMQEVIEEAIATLD
;
A
#
# COMPACT_ATOMS: atom_id res chain seq x y z
N MET A 1 12.91 -18.71 -36.12
CA MET A 1 12.35 -19.11 -34.82
C MET A 1 13.47 -19.05 -33.81
N ASN A 2 13.48 -18.04 -32.94
CA ASN A 2 14.45 -17.97 -31.85
C ASN A 2 13.95 -18.84 -30.69
N PRO A 3 14.78 -19.74 -30.14
CA PRO A 3 14.42 -20.50 -28.97
C PRO A 3 14.35 -19.56 -27.77
N SER A 4 13.24 -19.66 -27.06
CA SER A 4 12.93 -18.93 -25.84
C SER A 4 14.08 -19.05 -24.84
N THR A 5 14.58 -17.91 -24.36
CA THR A 5 15.42 -17.79 -23.17
C THR A 5 14.61 -18.22 -21.95
N SER A 6 14.57 -19.52 -21.68
CA SER A 6 14.22 -20.01 -20.35
C SER A 6 15.33 -19.55 -19.40
N SER A 7 15.09 -18.49 -18.64
CA SER A 7 15.94 -18.13 -17.53
C SER A 7 15.84 -19.25 -16.49
N ASN A 8 16.81 -20.17 -16.49
CA ASN A 8 16.93 -21.18 -15.45
C ASN A 8 16.86 -20.49 -14.08
N LEU A 9 15.81 -20.77 -13.31
CA LEU A 9 15.70 -20.35 -11.93
C LEU A 9 16.95 -20.82 -11.17
N LYS A 10 17.73 -19.90 -10.60
CA LYS A 10 18.99 -20.18 -9.91
C LYS A 10 18.73 -20.26 -8.41
N PHE A 11 18.20 -21.38 -7.95
CA PHE A 11 18.13 -21.73 -6.53
C PHE A 11 18.51 -23.20 -6.34
N THR A 12 18.89 -23.58 -5.13
CA THR A 12 19.18 -24.97 -4.76
C THR A 12 18.39 -25.34 -3.52
N SER A 13 18.46 -26.59 -3.06
CA SER A 13 17.85 -26.97 -1.78
C SER A 13 18.44 -26.16 -0.60
N ASP A 14 19.70 -25.75 -0.67
CA ASP A 14 20.40 -25.05 0.41
C ASP A 14 20.43 -23.52 0.25
N GLU A 15 20.02 -23.00 -0.91
CA GLU A 15 20.09 -21.57 -1.25
C GLU A 15 18.73 -21.07 -1.76
N PRO A 16 18.07 -20.16 -1.01
CA PRO A 16 16.77 -19.62 -1.39
C PRO A 16 16.79 -18.86 -2.72
N PRO A 17 15.67 -18.85 -3.46
CA PRO A 17 15.46 -17.97 -4.60
C PRO A 17 15.83 -16.51 -4.32
N GLN A 18 16.45 -15.87 -5.32
CA GLN A 18 16.83 -14.46 -5.27
C GLN A 18 15.76 -13.60 -5.95
N ARG A 19 15.44 -12.43 -5.36
CA ARG A 19 14.39 -11.51 -5.85
C ARG A 19 14.60 -11.03 -7.29
N GLN A 20 15.85 -10.99 -7.76
CA GLN A 20 16.23 -10.56 -9.11
C GLN A 20 15.68 -11.49 -10.22
N GLN A 21 15.15 -12.67 -9.86
CA GLN A 21 14.62 -13.66 -10.80
C GLN A 21 13.12 -13.48 -11.09
N VAL A 22 12.46 -12.52 -10.45
CA VAL A 22 11.00 -12.27 -10.55
C VAL A 22 10.72 -10.78 -10.63
N ASN A 23 9.53 -10.38 -11.09
CA ASN A 23 9.22 -8.97 -11.37
C ASN A 23 8.54 -8.27 -10.17
N SER A 24 7.71 -8.98 -9.40
CA SER A 24 6.99 -8.42 -8.24
C SER A 24 7.44 -9.04 -6.90
N SER A 25 7.13 -8.36 -5.79
CA SER A 25 7.40 -8.89 -4.43
C SER A 25 6.42 -10.01 -4.06
N GLU A 26 5.21 -9.99 -4.62
CA GLU A 26 4.21 -11.05 -4.47
C GLU A 26 4.69 -12.34 -5.15
N ASP A 27 5.10 -12.25 -6.43
CA ASP A 27 5.69 -13.37 -7.18
C ASP A 27 6.91 -13.95 -6.47
N TYR A 28 7.68 -13.08 -5.78
CA TYR A 28 8.83 -13.51 -5.01
C TYR A 28 8.44 -14.34 -3.79
N LEU A 29 7.43 -13.91 -3.04
CA LEU A 29 6.94 -14.66 -1.90
C LEU A 29 6.29 -15.98 -2.34
N GLU A 30 5.55 -16.00 -3.44
CA GLU A 30 5.01 -17.24 -4.04
C GLU A 30 6.13 -18.21 -4.44
N LEU A 31 7.18 -17.70 -5.09
CA LEU A 31 8.35 -18.51 -5.45
C LEU A 31 9.07 -19.07 -4.20
N LEU A 32 9.17 -18.27 -3.13
CA LEU A 32 9.73 -18.72 -1.86
C LEU A 32 8.86 -19.78 -1.17
N GLN A 33 7.53 -19.65 -1.23
CA GLN A 33 6.60 -20.65 -0.72
C GLN A 33 6.75 -21.98 -1.47
N LEU A 34 6.76 -21.94 -2.80
CA LEU A 34 6.98 -23.11 -3.63
C LEU A 34 8.34 -23.77 -3.34
N TRP A 35 9.38 -22.96 -3.26
CA TRP A 35 10.72 -23.44 -2.93
C TRP A 35 10.78 -24.09 -1.54
N ALA A 36 10.23 -23.42 -0.52
CA ALA A 36 10.23 -23.92 0.86
C ALA A 36 9.49 -25.25 0.99
N LYS A 37 8.38 -25.41 0.26
CA LYS A 37 7.54 -26.60 0.29
C LYS A 37 8.12 -27.79 -0.48
N GLU A 38 8.64 -27.55 -1.69
CA GLU A 38 8.94 -28.62 -2.64
C GLU A 38 10.44 -28.90 -2.82
N TYR A 39 11.32 -27.96 -2.43
CA TYR A 39 12.75 -28.02 -2.79
C TYR A 39 13.73 -27.79 -1.64
N ALA A 40 13.34 -27.04 -0.62
CA ALA A 40 14.26 -26.59 0.41
C ALA A 40 14.76 -27.73 1.30
N SER A 41 16.06 -27.71 1.60
CA SER A 41 16.63 -28.47 2.70
C SER A 41 16.41 -27.71 4.01
N TYR A 42 16.57 -28.41 5.14
CA TYR A 42 16.56 -27.77 6.45
C TYR A 42 17.64 -26.68 6.59
N ALA A 43 18.79 -26.84 5.92
CA ALA A 43 19.85 -25.84 5.92
C ALA A 43 19.46 -24.61 5.11
N GLY A 44 18.74 -24.80 3.99
CA GLY A 44 18.14 -23.73 3.21
C GLY A 44 17.07 -22.96 3.99
N LEU A 45 16.13 -23.66 4.62
CA LEU A 45 15.04 -23.03 5.39
C LEU A 45 15.56 -22.09 6.48
N ARG A 46 16.68 -22.42 7.12
CA ARG A 46 17.33 -21.54 8.12
C ARG A 46 17.86 -20.23 7.53
N LYS A 47 18.17 -20.18 6.24
CA LYS A 47 18.66 -18.98 5.55
C LYS A 47 17.52 -18.10 5.03
N LEU A 48 16.28 -18.61 4.99
CA LEU A 48 15.14 -17.95 4.37
C LEU A 48 14.95 -16.50 4.85
N LYS A 49 14.92 -16.28 6.18
CA LYS A 49 14.77 -14.93 6.75
C LYS A 49 15.84 -13.97 6.22
N GLY A 50 17.11 -14.35 6.35
CA GLY A 50 18.23 -13.51 5.90
C GLY A 50 18.21 -13.28 4.40
N ALA A 51 17.81 -14.28 3.62
CA ALA A 51 17.67 -14.16 2.17
C ALA A 51 16.56 -13.16 1.79
N ILE A 52 15.42 -13.18 2.47
CA ILE A 52 14.31 -12.23 2.26
C ILE A 52 14.77 -10.81 2.63
N GLU A 53 15.38 -10.63 3.80
CA GLU A 53 15.86 -9.32 4.27
C GLU A 53 16.86 -8.69 3.30
N VAL A 54 17.83 -9.47 2.81
CA VAL A 54 18.85 -9.00 1.84
C VAL A 54 18.21 -8.72 0.48
N SER A 55 17.38 -9.64 -0.01
CA SER A 55 16.81 -9.55 -1.35
C SER A 55 15.81 -8.38 -1.50
N LEU A 56 15.13 -8.00 -0.41
CA LEU A 56 14.15 -6.92 -0.42
C LEU A 56 14.71 -5.57 0.03
N PHE A 57 15.91 -5.52 0.63
CA PHE A 57 16.48 -4.29 1.20
C PHE A 57 16.45 -3.07 0.27
N LEU A 58 16.78 -3.25 -1.01
CA LEU A 58 16.79 -2.17 -2.00
C LEU A 58 15.56 -2.15 -2.91
N MET A 59 14.73 -3.19 -2.89
CA MET A 59 13.65 -3.40 -3.87
C MET A 59 12.27 -3.13 -3.26
N ASP A 60 12.07 -3.50 -1.99
CA ASP A 60 10.80 -3.35 -1.28
C ASP A 60 11.04 -3.12 0.22
N LYS A 61 11.26 -1.85 0.58
CA LYS A 61 11.52 -1.45 1.97
C LYS A 61 10.33 -1.67 2.90
N ALA A 62 9.11 -1.75 2.37
CA ALA A 62 7.93 -2.00 3.19
C ALA A 62 7.90 -3.47 3.60
N LEU A 63 8.05 -4.38 2.63
CA LEU A 63 8.08 -5.81 2.90
C LEU A 63 9.31 -6.21 3.72
N GLN A 64 10.48 -5.60 3.46
CA GLN A 64 11.69 -5.81 4.27
C GLN A 64 11.48 -5.41 5.74
N ARG A 65 10.87 -4.24 6.01
CA ARG A 65 10.51 -3.82 7.37
C ARG A 65 9.50 -4.78 8.00
N GLY A 66 8.55 -5.29 7.20
CA GLY A 66 7.62 -6.34 7.60
C GLY A 66 8.32 -7.62 8.03
N THR A 67 9.30 -8.10 7.27
CA THR A 67 10.13 -9.27 7.62
C THR A 67 10.86 -9.09 8.93
N VAL A 68 11.50 -7.93 9.14
CA VAL A 68 12.22 -7.61 10.39
C VAL A 68 11.26 -7.55 11.57
N SER A 69 10.11 -6.89 11.40
CA SER A 69 9.09 -6.76 12.45
C SER A 69 8.50 -8.13 12.82
N LEU A 70 8.16 -8.94 11.82
CA LEU A 70 7.61 -10.28 12.04
C LEU A 70 8.62 -11.18 12.74
N ALA A 71 9.88 -11.17 12.32
CA ALA A 71 10.93 -11.96 12.96
C ALA A 71 11.27 -11.50 14.39
N SER A 72 10.89 -10.29 14.77
CA SER A 72 11.05 -9.76 16.13
C SER A 72 9.86 -10.11 17.04
N ASN A 73 8.76 -10.63 16.47
CA ASN A 73 7.60 -11.08 17.23
C ASN A 73 7.94 -12.41 17.94
N PRO A 74 7.73 -12.53 19.26
CA PRO A 74 7.93 -13.79 20.00
C PRO A 74 7.18 -15.00 19.43
N GLN A 75 6.08 -14.78 18.71
CA GLN A 75 5.26 -15.83 18.10
C GLN A 75 5.84 -16.35 16.77
N HIS A 76 6.80 -15.63 16.17
CA HIS A 76 7.37 -15.95 14.85
C HIS A 76 8.90 -16.08 14.88
N VAL A 77 9.47 -16.41 16.04
CA VAL A 77 10.91 -16.64 16.19
C VAL A 77 11.32 -17.91 15.46
N LEU A 78 12.42 -17.83 14.68
CA LEU A 78 13.01 -18.96 13.98
C LEU A 78 13.33 -20.09 14.99
N PRO A 79 12.81 -21.32 14.78
CA PRO A 79 13.07 -22.44 15.68
C PRO A 79 14.56 -22.76 15.79
N VAL A 80 15.02 -22.92 17.02
CA VAL A 80 16.35 -23.44 17.35
C VAL A 80 16.20 -24.90 17.78
N ARG A 81 17.11 -25.76 17.31
CA ARG A 81 17.14 -27.16 17.69
C ARG A 81 17.47 -27.29 19.17
N GLN A 82 16.67 -28.06 19.89
CA GLN A 82 16.85 -28.28 21.32
C GLN A 82 17.78 -29.48 21.57
N ALA A 83 18.44 -29.50 22.74
CA ALA A 83 19.28 -30.63 23.12
C ALA A 83 18.41 -31.88 23.36
N GLY A 84 18.77 -33.00 22.73
CA GLY A 84 17.99 -34.24 22.79
C GLY A 84 16.79 -34.30 21.84
N GLU A 85 16.57 -33.26 21.03
CA GLU A 85 15.50 -33.24 20.04
C GLU A 85 15.86 -34.09 18.81
N GLU A 86 14.93 -34.96 18.44
CA GLU A 86 14.98 -35.74 17.21
C GLU A 86 15.01 -34.82 15.99
N LEU A 87 15.78 -35.22 14.98
CA LEU A 87 15.94 -34.39 13.79
C LEU A 87 14.63 -34.26 13.00
N ALA A 88 13.75 -35.26 13.06
CA ALA A 88 12.44 -35.23 12.42
C ALA A 88 11.54 -34.16 13.05
N ASP A 89 11.42 -34.15 14.38
CA ASP A 89 10.60 -33.18 15.12
C ASP A 89 11.09 -31.74 14.88
N PHE A 90 12.41 -31.54 14.87
CA PHE A 90 12.99 -30.23 14.56
C PHE A 90 12.64 -29.76 13.14
N LYS A 91 12.65 -30.67 12.16
CA LYS A 91 12.30 -30.37 10.77
C LYS A 91 10.84 -29.98 10.64
N ASP A 92 9.93 -30.72 11.28
CA ASP A 92 8.50 -30.42 11.23
C ASP A 92 8.21 -29.04 11.83
N ARG A 93 8.82 -28.69 12.96
CA ARG A 93 8.71 -27.34 13.55
C ARG A 93 9.25 -26.25 12.62
N LEU A 94 10.36 -26.52 11.91
CA LEU A 94 10.95 -25.56 10.99
C LEU A 94 10.11 -25.35 9.73
N CYS A 95 9.51 -26.42 9.20
CA CYS A 95 8.58 -26.36 8.07
C CYS A 95 7.28 -25.62 8.45
N ASP A 96 6.66 -25.97 9.59
CA ASP A 96 5.45 -25.30 10.11
C ASP A 96 5.71 -23.81 10.37
N TRP A 97 6.87 -23.47 10.95
CA TRP A 97 7.28 -22.08 11.11
C TRP A 97 7.44 -21.38 9.76
N THR A 98 8.10 -22.02 8.78
CA THR A 98 8.36 -21.42 7.46
C THR A 98 7.06 -21.10 6.74
N GLU A 99 6.12 -22.04 6.74
CA GLU A 99 4.80 -21.87 6.15
C GLU A 99 4.05 -20.69 6.78
N LYS A 100 3.95 -20.66 8.11
CA LYS A 100 3.29 -19.56 8.85
C LYS A 100 3.98 -18.22 8.62
N PHE A 101 5.31 -18.20 8.58
CA PHE A 101 6.10 -16.99 8.37
C PHE A 101 5.86 -16.41 6.97
N LEU A 102 5.89 -17.24 5.93
CA LEU A 102 5.64 -16.81 4.55
C LEU A 102 4.17 -16.43 4.33
N GLN A 103 3.20 -17.18 4.87
CA GLN A 103 1.77 -16.81 4.81
C GLN A 103 1.49 -15.46 5.45
N THR A 104 2.11 -15.19 6.61
CA THR A 104 1.95 -13.90 7.31
C THR A 104 2.58 -12.76 6.51
N LEU A 105 3.69 -13.00 5.81
CA LEU A 105 4.32 -12.00 4.93
C LEU A 105 3.57 -11.75 3.63
N SER A 106 2.95 -12.77 3.04
CA SER A 106 2.21 -12.67 1.77
C SER A 106 0.87 -11.94 1.87
N GLY A 107 0.49 -11.42 3.04
CA GLY A 107 -0.70 -10.58 3.15
C GLY A 107 -1.94 -11.27 3.69
N ASP A 108 -1.98 -12.60 3.82
CA ASP A 108 -3.10 -13.29 4.47
C ASP A 108 -3.29 -12.83 5.94
N ASN A 109 -2.23 -12.29 6.56
CA ASN A 109 -2.26 -11.62 7.87
C ASN A 109 -1.35 -10.39 7.96
N MET A 110 -0.89 -9.81 6.84
CA MET A 110 -0.05 -8.61 6.88
C MET A 110 -0.95 -7.38 7.11
N GLN A 111 -1.47 -7.26 8.33
CA GLN A 111 -1.86 -5.95 8.84
C GLN A 111 -0.58 -5.11 8.84
N LEU A 112 -0.42 -4.28 7.80
CA LEU A 112 0.50 -3.16 7.84
C LEU A 112 0.35 -2.52 9.22
N SER A 113 1.45 -2.23 9.91
CA SER A 113 1.34 -1.57 11.22
C SER A 113 0.42 -0.33 11.08
N PRO A 114 -0.38 0.02 12.10
CA PRO A 114 -1.31 1.15 11.99
C PRO A 114 -0.64 2.44 11.50
N ASP A 115 0.62 2.66 11.86
CA ASP A 115 1.39 3.82 11.41
C ASP A 115 1.79 3.73 9.94
N LEU A 116 2.18 2.54 9.47
CA LEU A 116 2.47 2.32 8.05
C LEU A 116 1.21 2.36 7.18
N GLN A 117 0.05 1.95 7.71
CA GLN A 117 -1.25 2.13 7.05
C GLN A 117 -1.57 3.62 6.89
N LYS A 118 -1.40 4.41 7.96
CA LYS A 118 -1.58 5.87 7.93
C LYS A 118 -0.63 6.53 6.95
N GLU A 119 0.65 6.17 6.96
CA GLU A 119 1.66 6.70 6.05
C GLU A 119 1.31 6.38 4.60
N THR A 120 0.96 5.13 4.31
CA THR A 120 0.62 4.67 2.95
C THR A 120 -0.67 5.34 2.44
N ALA A 121 -1.70 5.41 3.29
CA ALA A 121 -2.95 6.10 2.99
C ALA A 121 -2.73 7.60 2.76
N TRP A 122 -1.88 8.24 3.57
CA TRP A 122 -1.52 9.64 3.42
C TRP A 122 -0.79 9.89 2.10
N VAL A 123 0.25 9.10 1.81
CA VAL A 123 0.99 9.20 0.54
C VAL A 123 0.05 9.01 -0.65
N THR A 124 -0.84 8.02 -0.59
CA THR A 124 -1.83 7.76 -1.64
C THR A 124 -2.78 8.95 -1.82
N PHE A 125 -3.29 9.51 -0.71
CA PHE A 125 -4.12 10.71 -0.72
C PHE A 125 -3.40 11.91 -1.35
N GLU A 126 -2.11 12.11 -1.05
CA GLU A 126 -1.32 13.19 -1.65
C GLU A 126 -1.12 13.01 -3.14
N PHE A 127 -0.83 11.79 -3.60
CA PHE A 127 -0.63 11.48 -5.01
C PHE A 127 -1.93 11.43 -5.80
N PHE A 128 -3.08 11.22 -5.16
CA PHE A 128 -4.35 11.05 -5.86
C PHE A 128 -4.72 12.26 -6.73
N VAL A 129 -4.43 13.48 -6.27
CA VAL A 129 -4.69 14.73 -7.03
C VAL A 129 -3.90 14.74 -8.35
N THR A 130 -2.62 14.35 -8.30
CA THR A 130 -1.79 14.20 -9.50
C THR A 130 -2.34 13.08 -10.37
N LEU A 131 -2.65 11.93 -9.77
CA LEU A 131 -3.16 10.76 -10.47
C LEU A 131 -4.39 11.11 -11.30
N ILE A 132 -5.44 11.69 -10.71
CA ILE A 132 -6.68 12.03 -11.43
C ILE A 132 -6.55 13.20 -12.42
N THR A 133 -5.44 13.93 -12.38
CA THR A 133 -5.14 15.01 -13.33
C THR A 133 -4.32 14.52 -14.51
N GLU A 134 -3.46 13.53 -14.29
CA GLU A 134 -2.45 13.04 -15.24
C GLU A 134 -2.69 11.59 -15.68
N ILE A 135 -3.89 11.03 -15.48
CA ILE A 135 -4.22 9.64 -15.84
C ILE A 135 -3.82 9.40 -17.30
N THR A 136 -2.79 8.57 -17.48
CA THR A 136 -2.33 8.12 -18.79
C THR A 136 -2.51 6.60 -18.83
N LEU A 137 -3.55 6.13 -19.50
CA LEU A 137 -3.80 4.70 -19.67
C LEU A 137 -3.30 4.27 -21.04
N VAL A 138 -2.28 3.42 -21.09
CA VAL A 138 -1.72 2.88 -22.35
C VAL A 138 -1.37 3.99 -23.37
N GLY A 139 -0.72 5.06 -22.89
CA GLY A 139 -0.30 6.18 -23.74
C GLY A 139 -1.41 7.15 -24.16
N VAL A 140 -2.65 6.96 -23.69
CA VAL A 140 -3.75 7.90 -23.89
C VAL A 140 -3.98 8.69 -22.60
N ALA A 141 -3.86 10.01 -22.69
CA ALA A 141 -4.26 10.91 -21.61
C ALA A 141 -5.79 10.86 -21.47
N LEU A 142 -6.28 10.31 -20.37
CA LEU A 142 -7.70 10.35 -20.02
C LEU A 142 -7.96 11.62 -19.22
N SER A 143 -8.62 12.60 -19.85
CA SER A 143 -9.09 13.78 -19.12
C SER A 143 -10.43 13.46 -18.46
N LEU A 144 -10.42 13.19 -17.15
CA LEU A 144 -11.66 13.15 -16.38
C LEU A 144 -12.32 14.54 -16.38
N SER A 145 -13.64 14.57 -16.55
CA SER A 145 -14.46 15.75 -16.33
C SER A 145 -14.37 16.22 -14.88
N PHE A 146 -14.74 17.47 -14.62
CA PHE A 146 -14.78 17.99 -13.25
C PHE A 146 -15.70 17.15 -12.33
N LYS A 147 -16.85 16.72 -12.84
CA LYS A 147 -17.82 15.89 -12.11
C LYS A 147 -17.23 14.54 -11.71
N GLU A 148 -16.51 13.88 -12.63
CA GLU A 148 -15.82 12.62 -12.34
C GLU A 148 -14.70 12.80 -11.32
N LYS A 149 -13.89 13.86 -11.43
CA LYS A 149 -12.85 14.19 -10.44
C LYS A 149 -13.45 14.45 -9.06
N TYR A 150 -14.57 15.16 -8.99
CA TYR A 150 -15.29 15.44 -7.74
C TYR A 150 -15.83 14.16 -7.10
N LEU A 151 -16.46 13.27 -7.89
CA LEU A 151 -16.98 11.99 -7.40
C LEU A 151 -15.87 11.05 -6.93
N ALA A 152 -14.81 10.88 -7.72
CA ALA A 152 -13.66 10.06 -7.35
C ALA A 152 -13.00 10.54 -6.05
N TYR A 153 -12.93 11.86 -5.86
CA TYR A 153 -12.41 12.44 -4.62
C TYR A 153 -13.33 12.18 -3.42
N LYS A 154 -14.66 12.26 -3.59
CA LYS A 154 -15.64 11.89 -2.54
C LYS A 154 -15.52 10.41 -2.16
N GLU A 155 -15.36 9.52 -3.14
CA GLU A 155 -15.19 8.09 -2.91
C GLU A 155 -13.91 7.79 -2.12
N LEU A 156 -12.78 8.42 -2.49
CA LEU A 156 -11.53 8.31 -1.74
C LEU A 156 -11.71 8.72 -0.27
N LEU A 157 -12.36 9.86 -0.02
CA LEU A 157 -12.59 10.33 1.35
C LEU A 157 -13.53 9.40 2.13
N ALA A 158 -14.53 8.81 1.47
CA ALA A 158 -15.41 7.82 2.10
C ALA A 158 -14.65 6.54 2.49
N ASP A 159 -13.76 6.05 1.61
CA ASP A 159 -12.90 4.89 1.91
C ASP A 159 -11.95 5.20 3.08
N LEU A 160 -11.24 6.33 3.04
CA LEU A 160 -10.36 6.77 4.14
C LEU A 160 -11.12 6.86 5.47
N LYS A 161 -12.34 7.43 5.46
CA LYS A 161 -13.19 7.52 6.64
C LYS A 161 -13.59 6.16 7.18
N SER A 162 -13.95 5.21 6.31
CA SER A 162 -14.31 3.84 6.72
C SER A 162 -13.17 3.11 7.45
N ARG A 163 -11.93 3.51 7.15
CA ARG A 163 -10.69 3.00 7.76
C ARG A 163 -10.21 3.81 8.96
N SER A 164 -10.97 4.82 9.40
CA SER A 164 -10.56 5.77 10.46
C SER A 164 -9.29 6.57 10.13
N LEU A 165 -9.10 6.90 8.85
CA LEU A 165 -7.96 7.63 8.30
C LEU A 165 -8.39 8.97 7.67
N GLU A 166 -9.52 9.54 8.11
CA GLU A 166 -10.08 10.78 7.56
C GLU A 166 -9.11 11.96 7.75
N PRO A 167 -8.67 12.62 6.65
CA PRO A 167 -7.88 13.84 6.76
C PRO A 167 -8.71 14.99 7.34
N ALA A 168 -8.04 15.96 7.98
CA ALA A 168 -8.73 17.15 8.46
C ALA A 168 -9.36 17.94 7.30
N ASP A 169 -10.55 18.51 7.51
CA ASP A 169 -11.34 19.23 6.49
C ASP A 169 -10.53 20.30 5.75
N PHE A 170 -9.64 21.02 6.45
CA PHE A 170 -8.79 22.04 5.85
C PHE A 170 -7.76 21.47 4.87
N VAL A 171 -7.18 20.30 5.18
CA VAL A 171 -6.23 19.61 4.31
C VAL A 171 -6.93 19.23 3.02
N VAL A 172 -8.10 18.61 3.16
CA VAL A 172 -8.94 18.18 2.04
C VAL A 172 -9.31 19.38 1.16
N GLY A 173 -9.75 20.48 1.77
CA GLY A 173 -10.11 21.70 1.05
C GLY A 173 -8.94 22.29 0.27
N VAL A 174 -7.76 22.40 0.89
CA VAL A 174 -6.55 22.93 0.23
C VAL A 174 -6.09 22.04 -0.92
N LYS A 175 -6.12 20.71 -0.76
CA LYS A 175 -5.72 19.76 -1.80
C LYS A 175 -6.71 19.73 -2.96
N PHE A 176 -8.01 19.74 -2.69
CA PHE A 176 -9.02 19.74 -3.77
C PHE A 176 -9.09 21.08 -4.52
N TRP A 177 -8.71 22.19 -3.89
CA TRP A 177 -8.75 23.52 -4.53
C TRP A 177 -8.00 23.58 -5.87
N SER A 178 -6.91 22.82 -6.03
CA SER A 178 -6.17 22.78 -7.31
C SER A 178 -6.95 22.14 -8.45
N LEU A 179 -7.93 21.28 -8.14
CA LEU A 179 -8.76 20.56 -9.11
C LEU A 179 -9.99 21.37 -9.56
N LEU A 180 -10.32 22.45 -8.84
CA LEU A 180 -11.44 23.30 -9.19
C LEU A 180 -11.18 24.05 -10.51
N PRO A 181 -12.14 24.05 -11.45
CA PRO A 181 -12.17 24.96 -12.59
C PRO A 181 -12.14 26.42 -12.15
N GLU A 182 -11.60 27.31 -12.99
CA GLU A 182 -11.49 28.74 -12.65
C GLU A 182 -12.86 29.41 -12.50
N GLU A 183 -13.88 28.93 -13.22
CA GLU A 183 -15.27 29.40 -13.11
C GLU A 183 -15.83 29.14 -11.72
N ILE A 184 -15.61 27.93 -11.19
CA ILE A 184 -16.03 27.57 -9.84
C ILE A 184 -15.17 28.30 -8.80
N LYS A 185 -13.86 28.45 -9.02
CA LYS A 185 -13.01 29.28 -8.14
C LYS A 185 -13.50 30.72 -8.09
N ALA A 186 -13.89 31.31 -9.22
CA ALA A 186 -14.45 32.65 -9.26
C ALA A 186 -15.74 32.74 -8.44
N LEU A 187 -16.65 31.77 -8.59
CA LEU A 187 -17.86 31.68 -7.77
C LEU A 187 -17.54 31.56 -6.27
N THR A 188 -16.60 30.71 -5.89
CA THR A 188 -16.24 30.52 -4.48
C THR A 188 -15.63 31.77 -3.83
N ARG A 189 -15.02 32.68 -4.63
CA ARG A 189 -14.49 33.96 -4.16
C ARG A 189 -15.57 34.99 -3.85
N THR A 190 -16.78 34.85 -4.40
CA THR A 190 -17.91 35.75 -4.10
C THR A 190 -18.65 35.35 -2.83
N LYS A 191 -18.49 34.10 -2.38
CA LYS A 191 -19.11 33.59 -1.17
C LYS A 191 -18.42 34.16 0.09
N PRO A 192 -19.18 34.61 1.10
CA PRO A 192 -18.60 35.14 2.34
C PRO A 192 -17.86 34.05 3.11
N LYS A 193 -16.99 34.44 4.04
CA LYS A 193 -16.45 33.46 5.00
C LYS A 193 -17.59 32.91 5.84
N LYS A 194 -17.54 31.62 6.14
CA LYS A 194 -18.55 30.90 6.92
C LYS A 194 -17.87 30.08 8.00
N GLN A 195 -18.52 29.97 9.15
CA GLN A 195 -18.09 29.02 10.18
C GLN A 195 -18.54 27.62 9.76
N VAL A 196 -17.57 26.70 9.63
CA VAL A 196 -17.81 25.35 9.13
C VAL A 196 -17.47 24.35 10.23
N GLY A 197 -18.50 23.76 10.85
CA GLY A 197 -18.36 23.00 12.10
C GLY A 197 -18.61 23.86 13.35
N GLY A 198 -18.26 23.34 14.53
CA GLY A 198 -18.50 23.95 15.86
C GLY A 198 -17.71 25.25 16.12
N THR A 199 -17.32 25.51 17.38
CA THR A 199 -16.60 26.75 17.78
C THR A 199 -15.28 26.93 17.03
N GLY A 200 -15.16 28.01 16.24
CA GLY A 200 -13.96 28.36 15.49
C GLY A 200 -14.18 29.60 14.60
N ASP A 201 -13.10 30.11 14.02
CA ASP A 201 -13.15 31.30 13.16
C ASP A 201 -13.83 31.00 11.81
N PRO A 202 -14.50 31.99 11.19
CA PRO A 202 -15.05 31.84 9.84
C PRO A 202 -13.94 31.56 8.82
N VAL A 203 -14.11 30.49 8.05
CA VAL A 203 -13.18 30.07 7.00
C VAL A 203 -13.70 30.46 5.63
N SER A 204 -12.79 30.78 4.72
CA SER A 204 -13.12 30.94 3.29
C SER A 204 -13.34 29.57 2.65
N VAL A 205 -14.14 29.52 1.58
CA VAL A 205 -14.43 28.29 0.81
C VAL A 205 -13.16 27.48 0.46
N LYS A 206 -12.06 28.15 0.05
CA LYS A 206 -10.78 27.50 -0.29
C LYS A 206 -10.20 26.60 0.81
N HIS A 207 -10.46 26.93 2.08
CA HIS A 207 -9.83 26.27 3.22
C HIS A 207 -10.77 25.27 3.92
N SER A 208 -11.91 24.94 3.32
CA SER A 208 -12.83 23.97 3.89
C SER A 208 -13.46 23.13 2.79
N TRP A 209 -13.22 21.83 2.85
CA TRP A 209 -13.84 20.87 1.94
C TRP A 209 -15.36 20.90 2.07
N LYS A 210 -15.90 20.82 3.29
CA LYS A 210 -17.34 20.89 3.53
C LYS A 210 -17.99 22.14 2.93
N TYR A 211 -17.39 23.31 3.11
CA TYR A 211 -17.95 24.53 2.52
C TYR A 211 -17.83 24.55 1.00
N MET A 212 -16.72 24.02 0.48
CA MET A 212 -16.52 23.87 -0.95
C MET A 212 -17.56 22.94 -1.59
N GLN A 213 -17.92 21.85 -0.92
CA GLN A 213 -19.00 20.96 -1.39
C GLN A 213 -20.33 21.70 -1.52
N GLU A 214 -20.72 22.50 -0.52
CA GLU A 214 -21.96 23.30 -0.59
C GLU A 214 -21.99 24.18 -1.85
N VAL A 215 -20.87 24.86 -2.15
CA VAL A 215 -20.78 25.76 -3.31
C VAL A 215 -20.74 24.99 -4.62
N ILE A 216 -20.03 23.85 -4.67
CA ILE A 216 -19.97 22.99 -5.86
C ILE A 216 -21.35 22.38 -6.15
N GLU A 217 -22.05 21.87 -5.14
CA GLU A 217 -23.36 21.25 -5.29
C GLU A 217 -24.42 22.28 -5.70
N GLU A 218 -24.36 23.51 -5.18
CA GLU A 218 -25.15 24.65 -5.67
C GLU A 218 -24.84 24.95 -7.14
N ALA A 219 -23.56 25.02 -7.51
CA ALA A 219 -23.14 25.35 -8.87
C ALA A 219 -23.53 24.27 -9.88
N ILE A 220 -23.34 22.99 -9.56
CA ILE A 220 -23.71 21.85 -10.43
C ILE A 220 -25.22 21.86 -10.69
N ALA A 221 -26.05 22.17 -9.68
CA ALA A 221 -27.50 22.26 -9.84
C ALA A 221 -27.95 23.43 -10.76
N THR A 222 -27.07 24.38 -11.04
CA THR A 222 -27.34 25.55 -11.90
C THR A 222 -26.63 25.52 -13.25
N LEU A 223 -25.74 24.53 -13.49
CA LEU A 223 -24.92 24.41 -14.69
C LEU A 223 -25.30 23.21 -15.57
N ASP A 224 -26.12 22.27 -15.06
CA ASP A 224 -26.90 21.29 -15.85
C ASP A 224 -28.20 21.95 -16.35
#